data_AF-A0A9N7CA61-F1
#
_entry.id   AF-A0A9N7CA61-F1
#
_cell.length_a   1.000
_cell.length_b   1.000
_cell.length_c   1.000
_cell.angle_alpha   90.00
_cell.angle_beta   90.00
_cell.angle_gamma   90.00
#
_symmetry.space_group_name_H-M   'P 1'
#
loop_
_entity.id
_entity.type
_entity.pdbx_description
1 polymer ?
#
loop_
_entity_poly.entity_id
_entity_poly.type
_entity_poly.pdbx_seq_one_letter_code
_entity_poly.pdbx_strand_id
1 'polypeptide(L)'
;MFLVLPFLQFLGYDIMNPDEVCPEHHADFSEKYKNRVDYAVLREGHPVIAIECKALGAPLKDDRGQLKSYFNAAHTVKMGVITDGLVYEFYADSDEPNMMDPNAFLSLDLREIAKGKIEDSVVDGLKSLQKSNFDPENIGAEAKRKLVFQNLVQQIEALAVTPSEAFVRLLLQNIGLKHVRAKAVVEYTELTRNAFAEFVNLRILQRLDLPVKDKETDKPVLVPDTSKGDADTKPGDGPVITDTELQVYEYAKRRLAFLADNDDLFDAIPGVEYKNYKGKFIVFYRKERSGRLFDFYENKGTKYTFDFGEEFGGEFGSDELGGLDEQLLKVFKARVEAMGIKKKRMKGEN
;
A
#
# COMPACT_ATOMS: atom_id res chain seq x y z
N MET A 1 -11.45 -0.42 -31.40
CA MET A 1 -12.35 -1.60 -31.42
C MET A 1 -11.74 -2.81 -30.74
N PHE A 2 -10.56 -3.29 -31.17
CA PHE A 2 -9.94 -4.53 -30.65
C PHE A 2 -9.60 -4.56 -29.16
N LEU A 3 -9.54 -3.42 -28.48
CA LEU A 3 -9.20 -3.35 -27.05
C LEU A 3 -10.44 -3.29 -26.14
N VAL A 4 -11.58 -2.80 -26.64
CA VAL A 4 -12.78 -2.52 -25.82
C VAL A 4 -13.68 -3.75 -25.73
N LEU A 5 -13.93 -4.44 -26.84
CA LEU A 5 -14.78 -5.64 -26.84
C LEU A 5 -14.22 -6.77 -25.96
N PRO A 6 -12.91 -7.09 -25.97
CA PRO A 6 -12.37 -8.09 -25.04
C PRO A 6 -12.52 -7.70 -23.58
N PHE A 7 -12.47 -6.40 -23.26
CA PHE A 7 -12.71 -5.92 -21.91
C PHE A 7 -14.17 -6.12 -21.48
N LEU A 8 -15.14 -5.83 -22.36
CA LEU A 8 -16.56 -6.11 -22.07
C LEU A 8 -16.83 -7.60 -21.92
N GLN A 9 -16.20 -8.43 -22.77
CA GLN A 9 -16.27 -9.89 -22.65
C GLN A 9 -15.66 -10.37 -21.33
N PHE A 10 -14.55 -9.78 -20.88
CA PHE A 10 -13.94 -10.07 -19.58
C PHE A 10 -14.86 -9.73 -18.40
N LEU A 11 -15.67 -8.66 -18.51
CA LEU A 11 -16.70 -8.33 -17.52
C LEU A 11 -17.92 -9.28 -17.59
N GLY A 12 -17.96 -10.20 -18.56
CA GLY A 12 -19.00 -11.21 -18.72
C GLY A 12 -20.17 -10.77 -19.60
N TYR A 13 -20.07 -9.65 -20.31
CA TYR A 13 -21.08 -9.22 -21.28
C TYR A 13 -20.92 -9.95 -22.61
N ASP A 14 -22.04 -10.32 -23.23
CA ASP A 14 -22.05 -11.01 -24.52
C ASP A 14 -21.88 -10.01 -25.68
N ILE A 15 -20.64 -9.89 -26.16
CA ILE A 15 -20.27 -9.01 -27.28
C ILE A 15 -20.81 -9.46 -28.65
N MET A 16 -21.34 -10.68 -28.75
CA MET A 16 -21.93 -11.21 -29.99
C MET A 16 -23.46 -11.02 -30.02
N ASN A 17 -24.06 -10.63 -28.90
CA ASN A 17 -25.48 -10.37 -28.78
C ASN A 17 -25.76 -8.85 -28.86
N PRO A 18 -26.32 -8.33 -29.97
CA PRO A 18 -26.62 -6.91 -30.11
C PRO A 18 -27.72 -6.42 -29.15
N ASP A 19 -28.54 -7.33 -28.61
CA ASP A 19 -29.54 -7.01 -27.59
C ASP A 19 -28.92 -6.88 -26.17
N GLU A 20 -27.61 -7.14 -26.05
CA GLU A 20 -26.85 -6.97 -24.82
C GLU A 20 -25.71 -5.97 -24.97
N VAL A 21 -24.88 -6.09 -26.01
CA VAL A 21 -23.83 -5.12 -26.35
C VAL A 21 -24.15 -4.52 -27.71
N CYS A 22 -24.80 -3.36 -27.69
CA CYS A 22 -25.24 -2.68 -28.90
C CYS A 22 -24.18 -1.67 -29.37
N PRO A 23 -23.58 -1.85 -30.55
CA PRO A 23 -22.71 -0.83 -31.14
C PRO A 23 -23.52 0.37 -31.62
N GLU A 24 -22.90 1.54 -31.64
CA GLU A 24 -23.43 2.78 -32.25
C GLU A 24 -24.85 3.13 -31.76
N HIS A 25 -25.10 2.97 -30.46
CA HIS A 25 -26.43 3.14 -29.89
C HIS A 25 -26.83 4.62 -29.82
N HIS A 26 -28.09 4.91 -30.17
CA HIS A 26 -28.68 6.24 -30.17
C HIS A 26 -29.67 6.41 -28.99
N ALA A 27 -29.61 7.54 -28.29
CA ALA A 27 -30.58 7.93 -27.27
C ALA A 27 -31.57 8.91 -27.92
N ASP A 28 -32.54 8.38 -28.68
CA ASP A 28 -33.44 9.19 -29.48
C ASP A 28 -34.48 9.95 -28.63
N PHE A 29 -34.46 11.28 -28.76
CA PHE A 29 -35.63 12.15 -28.53
C PHE A 29 -35.75 13.27 -29.59
N SER A 30 -34.79 13.44 -30.51
CA SER A 30 -34.79 14.48 -31.56
C SER A 30 -33.71 14.25 -32.62
N GLU A 31 -34.06 14.31 -33.92
CA GLU A 31 -33.11 14.25 -35.06
C GLU A 31 -32.02 15.35 -35.04
N LYS A 32 -32.20 16.38 -34.21
CA LYS A 32 -31.31 17.55 -34.15
C LYS A 32 -30.12 17.35 -33.21
N TYR A 33 -30.18 16.40 -32.28
CA TYR A 33 -29.13 16.12 -31.31
C TYR A 33 -28.64 14.68 -31.50
N LYS A 34 -27.41 14.52 -31.99
CA LYS A 34 -26.77 13.21 -32.15
C LYS A 34 -26.27 12.70 -30.80
N ASN A 35 -27.18 12.32 -29.92
CA ASN A 35 -26.85 11.63 -28.68
C ASN A 35 -26.57 10.16 -29.04
N ARG A 36 -25.31 9.86 -29.36
CA ARG A 36 -24.84 8.53 -29.74
C ARG A 36 -23.59 8.17 -28.94
N VAL A 37 -23.43 6.89 -28.63
CA VAL A 37 -22.20 6.33 -28.05
C VAL A 37 -21.72 5.15 -28.88
N ASP A 38 -20.43 4.85 -28.81
CA ASP A 38 -19.84 3.76 -29.59
C ASP A 38 -20.37 2.39 -29.18
N TYR A 39 -20.61 2.19 -27.89
CA TYR A 39 -21.31 1.01 -27.37
C TYR A 39 -22.27 1.36 -26.25
N ALA A 40 -23.37 0.62 -26.17
CA ALA A 40 -24.21 0.55 -25.00
C ALA A 40 -24.35 -0.89 -24.52
N VAL A 41 -24.27 -1.10 -23.20
CA VAL A 41 -24.70 -2.36 -22.60
C VAL A 41 -26.17 -2.21 -22.24
N LEU A 42 -26.98 -3.13 -22.75
CA LEU A 42 -28.42 -3.16 -22.58
C LEU A 42 -28.82 -4.18 -21.50
N ARG A 43 -29.82 -3.82 -20.70
CA ARG A 43 -30.52 -4.71 -19.78
C ARG A 43 -32.00 -4.60 -20.07
N GLU A 44 -32.63 -5.72 -20.42
CA GLU A 44 -34.04 -5.76 -20.81
C GLU A 44 -34.40 -4.76 -21.94
N GLY A 45 -33.48 -4.58 -22.90
CA GLY A 45 -33.64 -3.67 -24.03
C GLY A 45 -33.36 -2.19 -23.73
N HIS A 46 -33.00 -1.85 -22.49
CA HIS A 46 -32.68 -0.48 -22.07
C HIS A 46 -31.18 -0.29 -21.83
N PRO A 47 -30.55 0.81 -22.29
CA PRO A 47 -29.14 1.06 -22.04
C PRO A 47 -28.91 1.37 -20.57
N VAL A 48 -28.03 0.62 -19.93
CA VAL A 48 -27.63 0.80 -18.53
C VAL A 48 -26.18 1.26 -18.39
N ILE A 49 -25.32 0.93 -19.36
CA ILE A 49 -23.94 1.40 -19.46
C ILE A 49 -23.74 2.05 -20.83
N ALA A 50 -23.23 3.27 -20.85
CA ALA A 50 -22.86 3.99 -22.06
C ALA A 50 -21.33 4.04 -22.18
N ILE A 51 -20.78 3.73 -23.36
CA ILE A 51 -19.34 3.60 -23.57
C ILE A 51 -18.91 4.45 -24.77
N GLU A 52 -18.00 5.38 -24.53
CA GLU A 52 -17.37 6.25 -25.53
C GLU A 52 -15.89 5.86 -25.68
N CYS A 53 -15.47 5.64 -26.92
CA CYS A 53 -14.13 5.22 -27.28
C CYS A 53 -13.36 6.38 -27.93
N LYS A 54 -12.12 6.56 -27.53
CA LYS A 54 -11.16 7.47 -28.17
C LYS A 54 -10.08 6.68 -28.89
N ALA A 55 -9.33 7.38 -29.74
CA ALA A 55 -8.14 6.82 -30.35
C ALA A 55 -7.11 6.47 -29.26
N LEU A 56 -6.38 5.38 -29.47
CA LEU A 56 -5.34 4.91 -28.54
C LEU A 56 -4.34 6.04 -28.22
N GLY A 57 -4.14 6.32 -26.94
CA GLY A 57 -3.24 7.38 -26.46
C GLY A 57 -3.83 8.79 -26.47
N ALA A 58 -5.08 8.97 -26.90
CA ALA A 58 -5.77 10.25 -26.80
C ALA A 58 -6.15 10.57 -25.34
N PRO A 59 -6.09 11.85 -24.92
CA PRO A 59 -6.50 12.25 -23.59
C PRO A 59 -8.03 12.06 -23.40
N LEU A 60 -8.43 11.45 -22.30
CA LEU A 60 -9.83 11.16 -21.99
C LEU A 60 -10.58 12.34 -21.36
N LYS A 61 -9.87 13.30 -20.75
CA LYS A 61 -10.47 14.41 -19.99
C LYS A 61 -11.17 15.47 -20.85
N ASP A 62 -10.64 15.75 -22.04
CA ASP A 62 -11.01 16.94 -22.80
C ASP A 62 -12.23 16.75 -23.72
N ASP A 63 -12.72 15.52 -23.89
CA ASP A 63 -13.75 15.20 -24.87
C ASP A 63 -14.84 14.25 -24.32
N ARG A 64 -15.47 14.69 -23.22
CA ARG A 64 -16.57 13.97 -22.55
C ARG A 64 -17.96 14.43 -22.99
N GLY A 65 -18.04 15.42 -23.88
CA GLY A 65 -19.30 16.07 -24.25
C GLY A 65 -20.32 15.10 -24.82
N GLN A 66 -19.87 14.17 -25.67
CA GLN A 66 -20.72 13.16 -26.31
C GLN A 66 -21.29 12.17 -25.29
N LEU A 67 -20.42 11.55 -24.48
CA LEU A 67 -20.83 10.62 -23.42
C LEU A 67 -21.79 11.30 -22.44
N LYS A 68 -21.49 12.54 -22.01
CA LYS A 68 -22.35 13.31 -21.11
C LYS A 68 -23.73 13.57 -21.71
N SER A 69 -23.77 13.96 -22.99
CA SER A 69 -25.03 14.26 -23.68
C SER A 69 -25.90 13.01 -23.82
N TYR A 70 -25.29 11.86 -24.15
CA TYR A 70 -25.99 10.58 -24.21
C TYR A 70 -26.48 10.13 -22.83
N PHE A 71 -25.62 10.15 -21.81
CA PHE A 71 -25.95 9.76 -20.44
C PHE A 71 -27.15 10.55 -19.93
N ASN A 72 -27.16 11.87 -20.13
CA ASN A 72 -28.25 12.72 -19.70
C ASN A 72 -29.55 12.52 -20.51
N ALA A 73 -29.47 12.06 -21.76
CA ALA A 73 -30.62 11.81 -22.62
C ALA A 73 -31.26 10.45 -22.38
N ALA A 74 -30.47 9.43 -22.04
CA ALA A 74 -30.94 8.07 -21.77
C ALA A 74 -31.06 7.85 -20.25
N HIS A 75 -32.23 8.12 -19.68
CA HIS A 75 -32.46 8.09 -18.22
C HIS A 75 -32.22 6.72 -17.56
N THR A 76 -32.18 5.64 -18.35
CA THR A 76 -31.88 4.28 -17.86
C THR A 76 -30.39 4.04 -17.70
N VAL A 77 -29.54 4.90 -18.28
CA VAL A 77 -28.09 4.82 -18.15
C VAL A 77 -27.70 5.27 -16.75
N LYS A 78 -26.98 4.41 -16.05
CA LYS A 78 -26.50 4.65 -14.68
C LYS A 78 -24.98 4.65 -14.58
N MET A 79 -24.31 4.19 -15.64
CA MET A 79 -22.86 4.24 -15.72
C MET A 79 -22.37 4.69 -17.11
N GLY A 80 -21.42 5.61 -17.11
CA GLY A 80 -20.71 6.07 -18.30
C GLY A 80 -19.27 5.57 -18.26
N VAL A 81 -18.73 5.17 -19.41
CA VAL A 81 -17.35 4.74 -19.55
C VAL A 81 -16.71 5.49 -20.69
N ILE A 82 -15.54 6.09 -20.45
CA ILE A 82 -14.70 6.64 -21.52
C ILE A 82 -13.37 5.88 -21.53
N THR A 83 -12.89 5.53 -22.73
CA THR A 83 -11.68 4.72 -22.86
C THR A 83 -10.94 4.95 -24.16
N ASP A 84 -9.61 4.80 -24.15
CA ASP A 84 -8.78 4.69 -25.36
C ASP A 84 -8.40 3.23 -25.68
N GLY A 85 -8.94 2.28 -24.91
CA GLY A 85 -8.63 0.85 -24.96
C GLY A 85 -7.57 0.39 -23.96
N LEU A 86 -6.74 1.28 -23.41
CA LEU A 86 -5.77 0.96 -22.34
C LEU A 86 -6.16 1.57 -21.01
N VAL A 87 -6.71 2.77 -21.02
CA VAL A 87 -7.24 3.46 -19.86
C VAL A 87 -8.76 3.46 -19.92
N TYR A 88 -9.41 3.10 -18.83
CA TYR A 88 -10.87 3.14 -18.68
C TYR A 88 -11.21 4.02 -17.48
N GLU A 89 -12.06 5.02 -17.69
CA GLU A 89 -12.60 5.86 -16.62
C GLU A 89 -14.12 5.63 -16.52
N PHE A 90 -14.61 5.36 -15.32
CA PHE A 90 -16.01 5.03 -15.04
C PHE A 90 -16.67 6.17 -14.26
N TYR A 91 -17.86 6.57 -14.72
CA TYR A 91 -18.65 7.68 -14.21
C TYR A 91 -20.05 7.18 -13.85
N ALA A 92 -20.64 7.79 -12.82
CA ALA A 92 -22.01 7.53 -12.41
C ALA A 92 -22.76 8.86 -12.24
N ASP A 93 -24.01 8.79 -11.81
CA ASP A 93 -24.85 9.92 -11.39
C ASP A 93 -24.94 9.99 -9.85
N SER A 94 -23.79 10.09 -9.18
CA SER A 94 -23.72 9.93 -7.72
C SER A 94 -24.15 11.18 -6.93
N ASP A 95 -24.10 12.35 -7.55
CA ASP A 95 -24.53 13.61 -6.95
C ASP A 95 -25.94 14.03 -7.36
N GLU A 96 -26.22 14.09 -8.66
CA GLU A 96 -27.53 14.44 -9.21
C GLU A 96 -28.06 13.33 -10.12
N PRO A 97 -29.29 12.82 -9.91
CA PRO A 97 -29.84 11.75 -10.74
C PRO A 97 -29.84 12.10 -12.23
N ASN A 98 -29.40 11.17 -13.08
CA ASN A 98 -29.30 11.33 -14.54
C ASN A 98 -28.37 12.47 -15.00
N MET A 99 -27.46 12.93 -14.12
CA MET A 99 -26.40 13.86 -14.48
C MET A 99 -25.06 13.18 -14.22
N MET A 100 -24.30 12.94 -15.29
CA MET A 100 -22.98 12.30 -15.16
C MET A 100 -22.02 13.18 -14.34
N ASP A 101 -21.40 12.58 -13.33
CA ASP A 101 -20.43 13.25 -12.46
C ASP A 101 -19.20 13.74 -13.23
N PRO A 102 -18.56 14.84 -12.79
CA PRO A 102 -17.34 15.36 -13.42
C PRO A 102 -16.11 14.48 -13.15
N ASN A 103 -16.13 13.69 -12.08
CA ASN A 103 -15.01 12.86 -11.64
C ASN A 103 -15.34 11.38 -11.81
N ALA A 104 -14.37 10.62 -12.29
CA ALA A 104 -14.51 9.16 -12.36
C ALA A 104 -14.44 8.57 -10.94
N PHE A 105 -15.31 7.61 -10.63
CA PHE A 105 -15.27 6.89 -9.35
C PHE A 105 -14.33 5.67 -9.40
N LEU A 106 -13.98 5.22 -10.61
CA LEU A 106 -12.99 4.18 -10.86
C LEU A 106 -12.18 4.55 -12.11
N SER A 107 -10.88 4.34 -12.06
CA SER A 107 -9.99 4.43 -13.21
C SER A 107 -9.13 3.17 -13.26
N LEU A 108 -8.93 2.65 -14.47
CA LEU A 108 -8.20 1.43 -14.74
C LEU A 108 -7.16 1.73 -15.81
N ASP A 109 -5.90 1.45 -15.53
CA ASP A 109 -4.83 1.48 -16.54
C ASP A 109 -4.28 0.05 -16.72
N LEU A 110 -4.58 -0.54 -17.88
CA LEU A 110 -4.14 -1.90 -18.21
C LEU A 110 -2.61 -2.04 -18.24
N ARG A 111 -1.86 -0.94 -18.41
CA ARG A 111 -0.38 -0.96 -18.39
C ARG A 111 0.15 -1.15 -16.98
N GLU A 112 -0.51 -0.60 -15.97
CA GLU A 112 -0.12 -0.79 -14.57
C GLU A 112 -0.45 -2.21 -14.12
N ILE A 113 -1.60 -2.74 -14.56
CA ILE A 113 -1.98 -4.13 -14.33
C ILE A 113 -0.96 -5.09 -14.95
N ALA A 114 -0.53 -4.84 -16.19
CA ALA A 114 0.45 -5.68 -16.87
C ALA A 114 1.81 -5.71 -16.15
N LYS A 115 2.15 -4.68 -15.37
CA LYS A 115 3.35 -4.62 -14.52
C LYS A 115 3.19 -5.37 -13.18
N GLY A 116 2.05 -6.02 -12.95
CA GLY A 116 1.74 -6.72 -11.70
C GLY A 116 1.29 -5.80 -10.56
N LYS A 117 1.03 -4.52 -10.84
CA LYS A 117 0.52 -3.57 -9.84
C LYS A 117 -0.99 -3.46 -9.99
N ILE A 118 -1.72 -4.14 -9.11
CA ILE A 118 -3.18 -4.00 -9.04
C ILE A 118 -3.55 -3.69 -7.60
N GLU A 119 -4.18 -2.54 -7.39
CA GLU A 119 -4.75 -2.21 -6.09
C GLU A 119 -6.01 -3.03 -5.84
N ASP A 120 -6.21 -3.51 -4.61
CA ASP A 120 -7.44 -4.21 -4.20
C ASP A 120 -8.70 -3.39 -4.51
N SER A 121 -8.60 -2.06 -4.40
CA SER A 121 -9.69 -1.11 -4.70
C SER A 121 -10.14 -1.15 -6.18
N VAL A 122 -9.22 -1.48 -7.09
CA VAL A 122 -9.47 -1.65 -8.52
C VAL A 122 -10.05 -3.03 -8.78
N VAL A 123 -9.50 -4.07 -8.15
CA VAL A 123 -10.02 -5.45 -8.25
C VAL A 123 -11.47 -5.52 -7.81
N ASP A 124 -11.78 -4.97 -6.63
CA ASP A 124 -13.14 -4.99 -6.09
C ASP A 124 -14.08 -4.11 -6.91
N GLY A 125 -13.58 -2.99 -7.45
CA GLY A 125 -14.31 -2.19 -8.44
C GLY A 125 -14.66 -3.01 -9.69
N LEU A 126 -13.71 -3.73 -10.27
CA LEU A 126 -13.98 -4.55 -11.45
C LEU A 126 -14.99 -5.67 -11.17
N LYS A 127 -14.94 -6.30 -9.98
CA LYS A 127 -15.91 -7.32 -9.58
C LYS A 127 -17.33 -6.76 -9.51
N SER A 128 -17.54 -5.54 -9.03
CA SER A 128 -18.89 -4.95 -8.99
C SER A 128 -19.42 -4.59 -10.39
N LEU A 129 -18.53 -4.38 -11.37
CA LEU A 129 -18.89 -4.09 -12.76
C LEU A 129 -19.15 -5.34 -13.61
N GLN A 130 -18.83 -6.53 -13.11
CA GLN A 130 -19.13 -7.79 -13.81
C GLN A 130 -20.65 -7.97 -13.94
N LYS A 131 -21.09 -8.50 -15.08
CA LYS A 131 -22.51 -8.70 -15.42
C LYS A 131 -23.33 -9.36 -14.30
N SER A 132 -22.75 -10.36 -13.62
CA SER A 132 -23.42 -11.08 -12.53
C SER A 132 -23.67 -10.25 -11.28
N ASN A 133 -22.91 -9.18 -11.09
CA ASN A 133 -22.90 -8.36 -9.87
C ASN A 133 -23.37 -6.92 -10.12
N PHE A 134 -23.41 -6.49 -11.39
CA PHE A 134 -23.74 -5.12 -11.75
C PHE A 134 -25.21 -4.78 -11.44
N ASP A 135 -25.39 -3.78 -10.59
CA ASP A 135 -26.69 -3.24 -10.20
C ASP A 135 -26.81 -1.76 -10.62
N PRO A 136 -27.53 -1.46 -11.71
CA PRO A 136 -27.75 -0.09 -12.17
C PRO A 136 -28.39 0.81 -11.13
N GLU A 137 -29.26 0.27 -10.27
CA GLU A 137 -29.98 1.08 -9.28
C GLU A 137 -29.08 1.47 -8.10
N ASN A 138 -28.02 0.71 -7.84
CA ASN A 138 -27.10 0.93 -6.72
C ASN A 138 -25.76 1.58 -7.13
N ILE A 139 -25.39 1.56 -8.41
CA ILE A 139 -24.06 2.02 -8.87
C ILE A 139 -23.77 3.48 -8.51
N GLY A 140 -24.77 4.37 -8.55
CA GLY A 140 -24.62 5.76 -8.14
C GLY A 140 -24.26 5.91 -6.65
N ALA A 141 -24.91 5.12 -5.78
CA ALA A 141 -24.61 5.12 -4.35
C ALA A 141 -23.23 4.52 -4.04
N GLU A 142 -22.84 3.46 -4.76
CA GLU A 142 -21.51 2.86 -4.66
C GLU A 142 -20.41 3.83 -5.11
N ALA A 143 -20.62 4.50 -6.25
CA ALA A 143 -19.73 5.54 -6.76
C ALA A 143 -19.58 6.68 -5.74
N LYS A 144 -20.68 7.17 -5.16
CA LYS A 144 -20.66 8.20 -4.11
C LYS A 144 -19.79 7.78 -2.93
N ARG A 145 -20.01 6.57 -2.42
CA ARG A 145 -19.27 6.01 -1.28
C ARG A 145 -17.78 5.90 -1.60
N LYS A 146 -17.43 5.46 -2.80
CA LYS A 146 -16.04 5.32 -3.24
C LYS A 146 -15.35 6.68 -3.37
N LEU A 147 -15.99 7.66 -3.99
CA LEU A 147 -15.48 9.03 -4.11
C LEU A 147 -15.28 9.68 -2.74
N VAL A 148 -16.25 9.57 -1.84
CA VAL A 148 -16.13 10.06 -0.46
C VAL A 148 -14.96 9.38 0.26
N PHE A 149 -14.82 8.07 0.13
CA PHE A 149 -13.72 7.33 0.75
C PHE A 149 -12.36 7.80 0.22
N GLN A 150 -12.20 7.93 -1.10
CA GLN A 150 -10.95 8.44 -1.70
C GLN A 150 -10.63 9.86 -1.23
N ASN A 151 -11.63 10.75 -1.20
CA ASN A 151 -11.45 12.11 -0.70
C ASN A 151 -11.03 12.10 0.78
N LEU A 152 -11.63 11.25 1.62
CA LEU A 152 -11.25 11.11 3.02
C LEU A 152 -9.80 10.62 3.17
N VAL A 153 -9.38 9.64 2.38
CA VAL A 153 -7.98 9.15 2.38
C VAL A 153 -7.03 10.29 2.02
N GLN A 154 -7.30 11.05 0.96
CA GLN A 154 -6.49 12.21 0.57
C GLN A 154 -6.44 13.28 1.65
N GLN A 155 -7.57 13.56 2.32
CA GLN A 155 -7.59 14.51 3.44
C GLN A 155 -6.78 14.01 4.64
N ILE A 156 -6.82 12.70 4.93
CA ILE A 156 -6.01 12.10 5.99
C ILE A 156 -4.52 12.19 5.64
N GLU A 157 -4.12 11.90 4.41
CA GLU A 157 -2.74 12.05 3.93
C GLU A 157 -2.27 13.51 4.05
N ALA A 158 -3.10 14.46 3.63
CA ALA A 158 -2.81 15.88 3.75
C ALA A 158 -2.64 16.30 5.22
N LEU A 159 -3.50 15.82 6.12
CA LEU A 159 -3.41 16.09 7.56
C LEU A 159 -2.20 15.41 8.22
N ALA A 160 -1.77 14.25 7.72
CA ALA A 160 -0.58 13.56 8.21
C ALA A 160 0.69 14.35 7.89
N VAL A 161 0.75 14.96 6.70
CA VAL A 161 1.87 15.83 6.32
C VAL A 161 1.74 17.19 6.97
N THR A 162 0.59 17.86 6.87
CA THR A 162 0.36 19.22 7.36
C THR A 162 -0.90 19.27 8.24
N PRO A 163 -0.78 18.99 9.55
CA PRO A 163 -1.92 19.01 10.45
C PRO A 163 -2.57 20.39 10.53
N SER A 164 -3.89 20.46 10.36
CA SER A 164 -4.64 21.71 10.52
C SER A 164 -4.84 22.05 12.00
N GLU A 165 -4.99 23.33 12.34
CA GLU A 165 -5.24 23.76 13.72
C GLU A 165 -6.49 23.09 14.33
N ALA A 166 -7.57 22.95 13.55
CA ALA A 166 -8.79 22.28 14.00
C ALA A 166 -8.52 20.81 14.35
N PHE A 167 -7.71 20.13 13.54
CA PHE A 167 -7.34 18.74 13.77
C PHE A 167 -6.45 18.57 15.01
N VAL A 168 -5.44 19.43 15.15
CA VAL A 168 -4.56 19.46 16.33
C VAL A 168 -5.38 19.68 17.60
N ARG A 169 -6.30 20.67 17.59
CA ARG A 169 -7.19 20.94 18.73
C ARG A 169 -8.10 19.75 19.07
N LEU A 170 -8.61 19.05 18.07
CA LEU A 170 -9.43 17.85 18.27
C LEU A 170 -8.63 16.74 18.98
N LEU A 171 -7.39 16.48 18.57
CA LEU A 171 -6.53 15.50 19.24
C LEU A 171 -6.17 15.92 20.66
N LEU A 172 -5.79 17.18 20.88
CA LEU A 172 -5.46 17.72 22.20
C LEU A 172 -6.66 17.62 23.17
N GLN A 173 -7.88 17.93 22.69
CA GLN A 173 -9.09 17.79 23.47
C GLN A 173 -9.34 16.33 23.90
N ASN A 174 -9.08 15.37 23.02
CA ASN A 174 -9.27 13.94 23.30
C ASN A 174 -8.27 13.39 24.33
N ILE A 175 -7.10 14.02 24.48
CA ILE A 175 -6.13 13.69 25.55
C ILE A 175 -6.31 14.54 26.82
N GLY A 176 -7.39 15.32 26.90
CA GLY A 176 -7.74 16.11 28.09
C GLY A 176 -7.17 17.52 28.15
N LEU A 177 -6.45 17.99 27.13
CA LEU A 177 -5.92 19.35 27.04
C LEU A 177 -6.98 20.29 26.43
N LYS A 178 -7.73 20.97 27.29
CA LYS A 178 -8.75 21.97 26.90
C LYS A 178 -8.16 23.39 26.94
N HIS A 179 -8.73 24.30 26.13
CA HIS A 179 -8.37 25.73 26.08
C HIS A 179 -6.91 26.06 25.71
N VAL A 180 -6.37 25.36 24.73
CA VAL A 180 -5.01 25.61 24.21
C VAL A 180 -4.93 26.98 23.52
N ARG A 181 -4.01 27.84 23.96
CA ARG A 181 -3.77 29.18 23.37
C ARG A 181 -3.12 29.05 21.99
N ALA A 182 -3.38 30.01 21.10
CA ALA A 182 -2.87 29.99 19.72
C ALA A 182 -1.36 29.78 19.59
N LYS A 183 -0.55 30.37 20.49
CA LYS A 183 0.91 30.18 20.49
C LYS A 183 1.33 28.74 20.77
N ALA A 184 0.64 28.06 21.69
CA ALA A 184 0.92 26.67 22.03
C ALA A 184 0.43 25.70 20.92
N VAL A 185 -0.61 26.07 20.17
CA VAL A 185 -1.07 25.27 19.02
C VAL A 185 0.05 25.05 18.01
N VAL A 186 0.89 26.05 17.75
CA VAL A 186 2.01 25.91 16.80
C VAL A 186 2.99 24.82 17.24
N GLU A 187 3.34 24.78 18.53
CA GLU A 187 4.21 23.73 19.09
C GLU A 187 3.54 22.35 19.01
N TYR A 188 2.24 22.28 19.31
CA TYR A 188 1.49 21.03 19.22
C TYR A 188 1.24 20.57 17.79
N THR A 189 1.24 21.46 16.79
CA THR A 189 1.15 21.09 15.37
C THR A 189 2.34 20.24 14.96
N GLU A 190 3.56 20.64 15.34
CA GLU A 190 4.77 19.85 15.05
C GLU A 190 4.78 18.52 15.82
N LEU A 191 4.36 18.54 17.10
CA LEU A 191 4.20 17.30 17.86
C LEU A 191 3.17 16.34 17.21
N THR A 192 2.06 16.89 16.72
CA THR A 192 1.02 16.13 16.02
C THR A 192 1.53 15.52 14.73
N ARG A 193 2.31 16.28 13.95
CA ARG A 193 2.95 15.80 12.71
C ARG A 193 3.87 14.61 13.01
N ASN A 194 4.73 14.75 14.02
CA ASN A 194 5.66 13.69 14.43
C ASN A 194 4.92 12.44 14.94
N ALA A 195 3.86 12.62 15.74
CA ALA A 195 3.04 11.52 16.23
C ALA A 195 2.34 10.77 15.07
N PHE A 196 1.88 11.49 14.04
CA PHE A 196 1.30 10.86 12.84
C PHE A 196 2.34 10.06 12.04
N ALA A 197 3.53 10.61 11.85
CA ALA A 197 4.62 9.90 11.19
C ALA A 197 4.99 8.61 11.95
N GLU A 198 5.04 8.67 13.28
CA GLU A 198 5.29 7.50 14.11
C GLU A 198 4.14 6.47 14.04
N PHE A 199 2.87 6.92 14.05
CA PHE A 199 1.71 6.04 13.84
C PHE A 199 1.79 5.27 12.50
N VAL A 200 2.11 5.97 11.41
CA VAL A 200 2.26 5.34 10.09
C VAL A 200 3.41 4.33 10.10
N ASN A 201 4.55 4.68 10.69
CA ASN A 201 5.68 3.76 10.84
C ASN A 201 5.29 2.50 11.62
N LEU A 202 4.60 2.65 12.76
CA LEU A 202 4.10 1.52 13.54
C LEU A 202 3.14 0.64 12.73
N ARG A 203 2.25 1.24 11.93
CA ARG A 203 1.30 0.48 11.11
C ARG A 203 1.98 -0.30 9.98
N ILE A 204 3.02 0.28 9.37
CA ILE A 204 3.85 -0.42 8.38
C ILE A 204 4.55 -1.61 9.03
N LEU A 205 5.15 -1.43 10.21
CA LEU A 205 5.81 -2.50 10.97
C LEU A 205 4.83 -3.62 11.37
N GLN A 206 3.59 -3.28 11.76
CA GLN A 206 2.54 -4.25 12.06
C GLN A 206 2.05 -5.02 10.82
N ARG A 207 1.93 -4.38 9.65
CA ARG A 207 1.56 -5.08 8.40
C ARG A 207 2.67 -6.02 7.90
N LEU A 208 3.90 -5.81 8.33
CA LEU A 208 5.06 -6.69 8.10
C LEU A 208 5.17 -7.83 9.14
N ASP A 209 4.16 -8.01 10.01
CA ASP A 209 4.11 -8.96 11.14
C ASP A 209 5.37 -8.94 12.02
N LEU A 210 5.89 -7.74 12.27
CA LEU A 210 6.93 -7.51 13.27
C LEU A 210 6.25 -7.24 14.63
N PRO A 211 6.61 -7.96 15.71
CA PRO A 211 6.01 -7.74 17.02
C PRO A 211 6.31 -6.31 17.47
N VAL A 212 5.25 -5.53 17.69
CA VAL A 212 5.33 -4.25 18.39
C VAL A 212 5.76 -4.56 19.81
N LYS A 213 7.03 -4.32 20.14
CA LYS A 213 7.45 -4.31 21.55
C LYS A 213 6.76 -3.16 22.23
N ASP A 214 5.76 -3.48 23.05
CA ASP A 214 5.22 -2.59 24.07
C ASP A 214 6.39 -2.06 24.91
N LYS A 215 6.65 -0.76 24.83
CA LYS A 215 7.43 -0.09 25.88
C LYS A 215 6.46 0.27 26.99
N GLU A 216 6.60 -0.43 28.11
CA GLU A 216 5.98 -0.11 29.38
C GLU A 216 6.19 1.38 29.73
N THR A 217 5.10 2.00 30.15
CA THR A 217 5.00 3.32 30.76
C THR A 217 5.43 3.30 32.22
N ASP A 218 6.35 4.19 32.60
CA ASP A 218 6.35 5.05 33.81
C ASP A 218 7.76 5.69 33.90
N LYS A 219 8.02 6.98 34.20
CA LYS A 219 7.25 8.08 34.78
C LYS A 219 8.05 9.41 34.58
N PRO A 220 7.59 10.57 35.10
CA PRO A 220 7.53 11.85 34.39
C PRO A 220 8.85 12.66 34.35
N VAL A 221 8.95 13.53 33.35
CA VAL A 221 10.00 14.55 33.24
C VAL A 221 9.83 15.58 34.36
N LEU A 222 10.73 15.55 35.35
CA LEU A 222 11.04 16.69 36.20
C LEU A 222 12.20 17.47 35.58
N VAL A 223 12.04 18.79 35.60
CA VAL A 223 12.94 19.85 35.11
C VAL A 223 14.33 19.72 35.78
N PRO A 224 15.46 19.99 35.07
CA PRO A 224 16.78 19.80 35.65
C PRO A 224 17.12 20.91 36.65
N ASP A 225 17.62 20.51 37.82
CA ASP A 225 18.48 21.38 38.62
C ASP A 225 19.75 20.63 39.05
N THR A 226 20.83 21.39 39.09
CA THR A 226 22.24 21.02 39.10
C THR A 226 22.73 20.37 40.40
N SER A 227 23.64 19.38 40.31
CA SER A 227 24.86 19.25 41.16
C SER A 227 25.74 18.03 40.78
N LYS A 228 27.07 18.22 40.93
CA LYS A 228 28.17 17.28 40.68
C LYS A 228 28.37 16.25 41.81
N GLY A 229 28.97 15.09 41.52
CA GLY A 229 29.67 14.25 42.51
C GLY A 229 29.95 12.81 42.06
N ASP A 230 31.17 12.34 42.31
CA ASP A 230 31.89 11.20 41.71
C ASP A 230 31.52 9.74 42.08
N ALA A 231 32.02 8.84 41.21
CA ALA A 231 32.63 7.51 41.43
C ALA A 231 31.78 6.26 41.81
N ASP A 232 31.61 5.42 40.78
CA ASP A 232 32.06 4.01 40.65
C ASP A 232 31.62 2.93 41.66
N THR A 233 30.80 1.98 41.19
CA THR A 233 31.04 0.53 41.33
C THR A 233 30.02 -0.28 40.50
N LYS A 234 30.50 -0.93 39.42
CA LYS A 234 29.91 -2.14 38.81
C LYS A 234 30.56 -3.38 39.47
N PRO A 235 29.96 -4.60 39.49
CA PRO A 235 29.50 -5.26 38.26
C PRO A 235 28.27 -6.19 38.38
N GLY A 236 27.42 -6.11 37.36
CA GLY A 236 26.40 -7.09 37.03
C GLY A 236 25.91 -6.82 35.61
N ASP A 237 26.82 -6.79 34.64
CA ASP A 237 26.53 -6.33 33.28
C ASP A 237 26.74 -7.48 32.30
N GLY A 238 25.64 -8.10 31.87
CA GLY A 238 25.61 -8.73 30.56
C GLY A 238 25.89 -7.67 29.49
N PRO A 239 26.37 -8.04 28.30
CA PRO A 239 26.63 -7.07 27.25
C PRO A 239 25.34 -6.31 26.89
N VAL A 240 25.31 -5.02 27.22
CA VAL A 240 24.22 -4.11 26.88
C VAL A 240 24.21 -3.93 25.36
N ILE A 241 23.06 -4.16 24.73
CA ILE A 241 22.88 -3.98 23.29
C ILE A 241 22.93 -2.49 22.96
N THR A 242 23.73 -2.10 21.97
CA THR A 242 23.84 -0.71 21.53
C THR A 242 22.74 -0.36 20.52
N ASP A 243 22.44 0.94 20.39
CA ASP A 243 21.49 1.42 19.37
C ASP A 243 21.97 1.08 17.96
N THR A 244 23.29 1.07 17.71
CA THR A 244 23.90 0.66 16.45
C THR A 244 23.62 -0.80 16.13
N GLU A 245 23.81 -1.69 17.10
CA GLU A 245 23.56 -3.13 16.94
C GLU A 245 22.09 -3.41 16.62
N LEU A 246 21.18 -2.72 17.30
CA LEU A 246 19.76 -2.83 17.02
C LEU A 246 19.41 -2.27 15.63
N GLN A 247 20.01 -1.15 15.23
CA GLN A 247 19.84 -0.57 13.90
C GLN A 247 20.31 -1.53 12.80
N VAL A 248 21.45 -2.21 12.99
CA VAL A 248 21.98 -3.20 12.06
C VAL A 248 21.02 -4.39 11.91
N TYR A 249 20.51 -4.92 13.02
CA TYR A 249 19.54 -6.01 13.01
C TYR A 249 18.25 -5.63 12.26
N GLU A 250 17.67 -4.48 12.59
CA GLU A 250 16.46 -3.97 11.95
C GLU A 250 16.68 -3.69 10.45
N TYR A 251 17.85 -3.16 10.10
CA TYR A 251 18.24 -2.94 8.71
C TYR A 251 18.29 -4.26 7.93
N ALA A 252 18.96 -5.29 8.49
CA ALA A 252 19.06 -6.60 7.86
C ALA A 252 17.68 -7.24 7.63
N LYS A 253 16.77 -7.18 8.61
CA LYS A 253 15.40 -7.69 8.45
C LYS A 253 14.60 -6.94 7.39
N ARG A 254 14.69 -5.60 7.36
CA ARG A 254 14.03 -4.79 6.33
C ARG A 254 14.54 -5.10 4.93
N ARG A 255 15.86 -5.28 4.76
CA ARG A 255 16.44 -5.67 3.47
C ARG A 255 16.01 -7.06 3.05
N LEU A 256 16.02 -8.04 3.95
CA LEU A 256 15.51 -9.39 3.63
C LEU A 256 14.05 -9.37 3.18
N ALA A 257 13.19 -8.55 3.79
CA ALA A 257 11.79 -8.40 3.38
C ALA A 257 11.64 -7.81 1.97
N PHE A 258 12.55 -6.94 1.55
CA PHE A 258 12.59 -6.38 0.20
C PHE A 258 13.21 -7.33 -0.83
N LEU A 259 14.16 -8.17 -0.40
CA LEU A 259 14.97 -9.04 -1.27
C LEU A 259 14.39 -10.45 -1.44
N ALA A 260 13.45 -10.87 -0.60
CA ALA A 260 12.79 -12.17 -0.73
C ALA A 260 12.05 -12.28 -2.07
N ASP A 261 12.41 -13.28 -2.87
CA ASP A 261 11.88 -13.51 -4.22
C ASP A 261 10.81 -14.61 -4.27
N ASN A 262 10.48 -15.21 -3.13
CA ASN A 262 9.40 -16.18 -2.97
C ASN A 262 8.83 -16.16 -1.55
N ASP A 263 7.62 -16.70 -1.41
CA ASP A 263 6.86 -16.72 -0.15
C ASP A 263 7.60 -17.53 0.95
N ASP A 264 8.29 -18.63 0.60
CA ASP A 264 9.03 -19.45 1.57
C ASP A 264 10.16 -18.67 2.27
N LEU A 265 10.87 -17.81 1.53
CA LEU A 265 11.90 -16.94 2.07
C LEU A 265 11.30 -15.80 2.88
N PHE A 266 10.19 -15.23 2.41
CA PHE A 266 9.49 -14.18 3.14
C PHE A 266 8.99 -14.68 4.50
N ASP A 267 8.34 -15.85 4.52
CA ASP A 267 7.84 -16.53 5.72
C ASP A 267 8.95 -16.97 6.68
N ALA A 268 10.20 -17.05 6.22
CA ALA A 268 11.35 -17.38 7.06
C ALA A 268 11.92 -16.16 7.81
N ILE A 269 11.65 -14.93 7.38
CA ILE A 269 12.23 -13.71 7.97
C ILE A 269 11.91 -13.55 9.47
N PRO A 270 10.70 -13.88 9.96
CA PRO A 270 10.41 -13.86 11.39
C PRO A 270 11.36 -14.71 12.24
N GLY A 271 11.96 -15.76 11.66
CA GLY A 271 12.96 -16.61 12.33
C GLY A 271 14.37 -16.02 12.39
N VAL A 272 14.59 -14.80 11.90
CA VAL A 272 15.88 -14.09 12.04
C VAL A 272 15.94 -13.43 13.41
N GLU A 273 16.89 -13.90 14.20
CA GLU A 273 17.15 -13.51 15.58
C GLU A 273 18.55 -12.93 15.70
N TYR A 274 18.85 -12.32 16.84
CA TYR A 274 20.19 -11.84 17.16
C TYR A 274 20.62 -12.26 18.56
N LYS A 275 21.94 -12.21 18.79
CA LYS A 275 22.52 -12.40 20.11
C LYS A 275 23.75 -11.55 20.27
N ASN A 276 23.81 -10.83 21.39
CA ASN A 276 24.94 -9.99 21.73
C ASN A 276 25.97 -10.74 22.58
N TYR A 277 27.24 -10.59 22.24
CA TYR A 277 28.40 -11.04 22.99
C TYR A 277 29.34 -9.86 23.19
N LYS A 278 30.24 -9.97 24.17
CA LYS A 278 31.22 -8.92 24.44
C LYS A 278 32.12 -8.70 23.21
N GLY A 279 31.87 -7.60 22.48
CA GLY A 279 32.60 -7.20 21.28
C GLY A 279 32.11 -7.83 19.97
N LYS A 280 30.96 -8.51 19.97
CA LYS A 280 30.42 -9.16 18.77
C LYS A 280 28.90 -9.33 18.84
N PHE A 281 28.21 -8.84 17.83
CA PHE A 281 26.77 -8.98 17.68
C PHE A 281 26.45 -9.95 16.55
N ILE A 282 25.70 -11.00 16.82
CA ILE A 282 25.47 -12.10 15.87
C ILE A 282 24.04 -12.06 15.40
N VAL A 283 23.82 -12.10 14.07
CA VAL A 283 22.49 -12.26 13.46
C VAL A 283 22.39 -13.63 12.81
N PHE A 284 21.33 -14.37 13.12
CA PHE A 284 21.16 -15.76 12.70
C PHE A 284 19.70 -16.13 12.44
N TYR A 285 19.48 -17.12 11.58
CA TYR A 285 18.17 -17.72 11.34
C TYR A 285 17.97 -18.98 12.19
N ARG A 286 17.02 -18.93 13.15
CA ARG A 286 16.57 -19.98 14.08
C ARG A 286 17.63 -20.62 15.00
N LYS A 287 18.84 -20.88 14.52
CA LYS A 287 19.93 -21.54 15.25
C LYS A 287 21.20 -20.71 15.14
N GLU A 288 21.73 -20.29 16.29
CA GLU A 288 22.88 -19.39 16.38
C GLU A 288 24.14 -19.85 15.59
N ARG A 289 24.46 -21.15 15.63
CA ARG A 289 25.65 -21.69 14.96
C ARG A 289 25.38 -22.06 13.51
N SER A 290 24.41 -22.95 13.27
CA SER A 290 24.13 -23.49 11.93
C SER A 290 23.34 -22.53 11.03
N GLY A 291 22.74 -21.49 11.60
CA GLY A 291 21.93 -20.49 10.91
C GLY A 291 22.55 -19.10 10.90
N ARG A 292 23.83 -18.99 11.24
CA ARG A 292 24.52 -17.71 11.24
C ARG A 292 24.41 -17.05 9.86
N LEU A 293 23.94 -15.80 9.86
CA LEU A 293 23.87 -14.95 8.68
C LEU A 293 25.11 -14.09 8.62
N PHE A 294 25.37 -13.32 9.68
CA PHE A 294 26.59 -12.54 9.80
C PHE A 294 26.91 -12.22 11.25
N ASP A 295 28.16 -11.85 11.44
CA ASP A 295 28.75 -11.34 12.66
C ASP A 295 29.04 -9.84 12.48
N PHE A 296 28.59 -9.00 13.41
CA PHE A 296 28.76 -7.55 13.39
C PHE A 296 29.69 -7.10 14.53
N TYR A 297 30.59 -6.18 14.22
CA TYR A 297 31.43 -5.50 15.20
C TYR A 297 31.84 -4.11 14.70
N GLU A 298 32.05 -3.20 15.65
CA GLU A 298 32.52 -1.84 15.38
C GLU A 298 34.05 -1.81 15.42
N ASN A 299 34.69 -1.32 14.35
CA ASN A 299 36.14 -1.18 14.28
C ASN A 299 36.52 0.31 14.24
N LYS A 300 37.75 0.63 14.67
CA LYS A 300 38.26 2.02 14.65
C LYS A 300 38.43 2.61 13.25
N GLY A 301 38.41 1.77 12.21
CA GLY A 301 38.64 2.16 10.81
C GLY A 301 37.37 2.38 10.00
N THR A 302 36.35 1.53 10.18
CA THR A 302 35.07 1.57 9.47
C THR A 302 33.92 1.43 10.44
N LYS A 303 32.88 2.25 10.27
CA LYS A 303 31.75 2.31 11.22
C LYS A 303 31.01 0.98 11.37
N TYR A 304 30.87 0.23 10.28
CA TYR A 304 30.20 -1.06 10.27
C TYR A 304 31.13 -2.14 9.70
N THR A 305 31.34 -3.23 10.42
CA THR A 305 32.05 -4.40 9.92
C THR A 305 31.18 -5.63 10.05
N PHE A 306 31.03 -6.36 8.94
CA PHE A 306 30.21 -7.55 8.81
C PHE A 306 31.08 -8.73 8.39
N ASP A 307 30.92 -9.88 9.02
CA ASP A 307 31.53 -11.13 8.59
C ASP A 307 30.42 -12.15 8.26
N PHE A 308 30.26 -12.44 6.97
CA PHE A 308 29.29 -13.41 6.44
C PHE A 308 29.85 -14.85 6.39
N GLY A 309 31.14 -15.02 6.74
CA GLY A 309 31.90 -16.24 6.54
C GLY A 309 32.46 -16.37 5.12
N GLU A 310 33.58 -17.08 4.98
CA GLU A 310 34.34 -17.21 3.72
C GLU A 310 33.48 -17.69 2.53
N GLU A 311 32.50 -18.56 2.79
CA GLU A 311 31.59 -19.10 1.76
C GLU A 311 30.61 -18.05 1.17
N PHE A 312 30.36 -16.96 1.91
CA PHE A 312 29.33 -15.96 1.59
C PHE A 312 29.86 -14.54 1.38
N GLY A 313 31.19 -14.39 1.25
CA GLY A 313 31.83 -13.10 0.94
C GLY A 313 32.84 -12.63 1.98
N GLY A 314 33.00 -13.35 3.10
CA GLY A 314 33.97 -13.04 4.15
C GLY A 314 33.66 -11.75 4.89
N GLU A 315 34.71 -11.08 5.36
CA GLU A 315 34.64 -9.82 6.10
C GLU A 315 34.51 -8.62 5.14
N PHE A 316 33.53 -7.77 5.43
CA PHE A 316 33.20 -6.56 4.67
C PHE A 316 33.03 -5.37 5.63
N GLY A 317 33.79 -4.30 5.38
CA GLY A 317 33.72 -3.05 6.15
C GLY A 317 33.13 -1.92 5.32
N SER A 318 32.24 -1.12 5.92
CA SER A 318 31.62 0.06 5.29
C SER A 318 31.33 1.15 6.32
N ASP A 319 31.28 2.40 5.87
CA ASP A 319 30.85 3.54 6.69
C ASP A 319 29.34 3.80 6.61
N GLU A 320 28.67 3.11 5.69
CA GLU A 320 27.22 3.13 5.49
C GLU A 320 26.64 1.70 5.59
N LEU A 321 25.38 1.57 6.00
CA LEU A 321 24.69 0.28 6.09
C LEU A 321 24.38 -0.34 4.70
N GLY A 322 24.56 0.41 3.61
CA GLY A 322 24.32 -0.06 2.25
C GLY A 322 25.35 -1.11 1.77
N GLY A 323 24.94 -1.94 0.82
CA GLY A 323 25.82 -2.90 0.14
C GLY A 323 25.79 -4.33 0.69
N LEU A 324 24.95 -4.63 1.68
CA LEU A 324 24.84 -5.96 2.29
C LEU A 324 23.94 -6.93 1.52
N ASP A 325 23.15 -6.42 0.57
CA ASP A 325 22.01 -7.12 -0.01
C ASP A 325 22.34 -8.47 -0.64
N GLU A 326 23.39 -8.50 -1.46
CA GLU A 326 23.78 -9.71 -2.19
C GLU A 326 24.25 -10.81 -1.22
N GLN A 327 25.15 -10.45 -0.30
CA GLN A 327 25.72 -11.37 0.69
C GLN A 327 24.65 -11.84 1.68
N LEU A 328 23.82 -10.91 2.16
CA LEU A 328 22.73 -11.16 3.10
C LEU A 328 21.66 -12.08 2.51
N LEU A 329 21.23 -11.83 1.28
CA LEU A 329 20.25 -12.70 0.60
C LEU A 329 20.85 -14.09 0.34
N LYS A 330 22.10 -14.15 -0.13
CA LYS A 330 22.78 -15.42 -0.43
C LYS A 330 22.91 -16.30 0.80
N VAL A 331 23.40 -15.77 1.91
CA VAL A 331 23.53 -16.54 3.16
C VAL A 331 22.15 -16.93 3.70
N PHE A 332 21.17 -16.03 3.66
CA PHE A 332 19.83 -16.29 4.17
C PHE A 332 19.14 -17.42 3.39
N LYS A 333 19.17 -17.40 2.05
CA LYS A 333 18.67 -18.49 1.20
C LYS A 333 19.29 -19.83 1.58
N ALA A 334 20.61 -19.89 1.68
CA ALA A 334 21.31 -21.11 2.05
C ALA A 334 20.92 -21.64 3.45
N ARG A 335 20.72 -20.74 4.44
CA ARG A 335 20.29 -21.14 5.80
C ARG A 335 18.83 -21.57 5.83
N VAL A 336 17.94 -20.93 5.07
CA VAL A 336 16.53 -21.31 4.98
C VAL A 336 16.40 -22.68 4.32
N GLU A 337 17.08 -22.93 3.21
CA GLU A 337 17.10 -24.23 2.52
C GLU A 337 17.64 -25.35 3.44
N ALA A 338 18.80 -25.13 4.07
CA ALA A 338 19.42 -26.12 4.95
C ALA A 338 18.54 -26.51 6.15
N MET A 339 17.63 -25.62 6.58
CA MET A 339 16.73 -25.86 7.71
C MET A 339 15.28 -26.18 7.32
N GLY A 340 14.88 -25.89 6.09
CA GLY A 340 13.56 -26.18 5.51
C GLY A 340 13.37 -27.64 5.10
N ILE A 341 14.46 -28.39 4.91
CA ILE A 341 14.46 -29.80 4.46
C ILE A 341 13.84 -30.80 5.49
N LYS A 342 13.35 -30.36 6.65
CA LYS A 342 12.64 -31.24 7.59
C LYS A 342 11.18 -31.58 7.24
N LYS A 343 10.63 -31.12 6.10
CA LYS A 343 9.30 -31.53 5.59
C LYS A 343 9.41 -32.48 4.37
N LYS A 344 9.97 -33.69 4.54
CA LYS A 344 9.72 -34.93 3.72
C LYS A 344 10.75 -36.03 4.03
N ARG A 345 10.75 -36.57 5.25
CA ARG A 345 11.29 -37.91 5.52
C ARG A 345 10.66 -38.41 6.82
N MET A 346 10.10 -39.62 6.77
CA MET A 346 9.28 -40.31 7.78
C MET A 346 7.75 -40.08 7.70
N LYS A 347 7.15 -40.68 6.68
CA LYS A 347 6.00 -41.58 6.84
C LYS A 347 6.08 -42.65 5.74
N GLY A 348 7.05 -43.53 5.92
CA GLY A 348 7.10 -44.87 5.38
C GLY A 348 7.42 -45.78 6.56
N GLU A 349 6.78 -46.95 6.62
CA GLU A 349 6.71 -47.93 7.73
C GLU A 349 5.69 -47.50 8.81
N ASN A 350 4.60 -48.22 9.12
CA ASN A 350 4.18 -49.60 8.88
C ASN A 350 2.85 -49.70 8.12
#